data_AF-A0A1E5SNC5-F1
#
_entry.id   AF-A0A1E5SNC5-F1
#
_cell.length_a   1.000
_cell.length_b   1.000
_cell.length_c   1.000
_cell.angle_alpha   90.00
_cell.angle_beta   90.00
_cell.angle_gamma   90.00
#
_symmetry.space_group_name_H-M   'P 1'
#
loop_
_entity.id
_entity.type
_entity.pdbx_description
1 polymer ?
#
loop_
_entity_poly.entity_id
_entity_poly.type
_entity_poly.pdbx_seq_one_letter_code
_entity_poly.pdbx_strand_id
1 'polypeptide(L)'
;MNTQKTSLIALLLVLFTFVVFGQQKQLLYQDRAYESTIKTVQLYPYAPSIEATLSPPVIDIDDGKKLLLEFDDLREDADYYFVYFIHCNADWTPSDLRAPMYLNGYNEFEIVDFEFSSQAKINYVHYSYEIPKFKETGNYLAVVYRDRKKKDIILSKRFSVYKNQVAVGGNINRSSDIANRLTNQRVEVTLNYAGLNSINPGKDFTVVVRQNQRPDASKIGLDYTFIDENAKLIRYQNLGEENDFPGGNEFRLFDISTVNGAGRNVAQIGFVNDRPKAELMSDRVRDPAYFQTLDVNGQFYIRDLESGRAGRLTGEYVDVKFTLNYPETNDPIYLLGQFNQWIKDENSQLRYDPINKNYYSNQLLKQGWYNYLYTIDSNSPSEIEQSFFETENTYEILVYFKPMGGRGDQLVGYSRIEYNSRR
;
A
#
# COMPACT_ATOMS: atom_id res chain seq x y z
N MET A 1 -33.37 70.37 37.47
CA MET A 1 -32.55 69.45 38.29
C MET A 1 -32.53 68.12 37.56
N ASN A 2 -31.43 67.80 36.87
CA ASN A 2 -30.38 66.85 37.34
C ASN A 2 -30.98 65.44 37.56
N THR A 3 -30.53 64.32 37.02
CA THR A 3 -29.25 63.92 36.38
C THR A 3 -29.39 62.43 36.02
N GLN A 4 -28.71 61.99 34.95
CA GLN A 4 -28.05 60.68 34.79
C GLN A 4 -28.83 59.36 34.96
N LYS A 5 -28.81 58.53 33.91
CA LYS A 5 -27.94 57.32 33.78
C LYS A 5 -28.36 56.52 32.54
N THR A 6 -27.74 56.82 31.40
CA THR A 6 -27.75 55.93 30.23
C THR A 6 -26.71 54.84 30.44
N SER A 7 -27.17 53.61 30.69
CA SER A 7 -26.30 52.42 30.77
C SER A 7 -25.76 52.08 29.39
N LEU A 8 -24.44 52.14 29.30
CA LEU A 8 -23.60 51.61 28.23
C LEU A 8 -23.71 50.07 28.27
N ILE A 9 -24.30 49.44 27.25
CA ILE A 9 -24.10 48.00 26.99
C ILE A 9 -23.16 47.91 25.79
N ALA A 10 -21.88 47.75 26.12
CA ALA A 10 -20.86 47.34 25.16
C ALA A 10 -21.11 45.87 24.82
N LEU A 11 -21.63 45.62 23.61
CA LEU A 11 -21.69 44.26 23.06
C LEU A 11 -20.27 43.89 22.62
N LEU A 12 -19.62 43.06 23.43
CA LEU A 12 -18.29 42.52 23.19
C LEU A 12 -18.34 41.59 21.96
N LEU A 13 -17.83 42.09 20.83
CA LEU A 13 -17.65 41.32 19.61
C LEU A 13 -16.46 40.37 19.82
N VAL A 14 -16.72 39.16 20.30
CA VAL A 14 -15.71 38.08 20.35
C VAL A 14 -15.45 37.66 18.90
N LEU A 15 -14.45 38.28 18.28
CA LEU A 15 -13.79 37.75 17.11
C LEU A 15 -13.16 36.40 17.51
N PHE A 16 -13.86 35.31 17.25
CA PHE A 16 -13.25 34.00 17.11
C PHE A 16 -12.36 34.05 15.85
N THR A 17 -11.14 34.53 16.00
CA THR A 17 -10.07 34.21 15.05
C THR A 17 -9.88 32.70 15.13
N PHE A 18 -10.48 31.96 14.21
CA PHE A 18 -10.01 30.64 13.84
C PHE A 18 -8.60 30.82 13.29
N VAL A 19 -7.61 30.80 14.19
CA VAL A 19 -6.26 30.44 13.80
C VAL A 19 -6.37 28.98 13.39
N VAL A 20 -6.51 28.74 12.09
CA VAL A 20 -6.22 27.44 11.49
C VAL A 20 -4.73 27.23 11.75
N PHE A 21 -4.41 26.67 12.91
CA PHE A 21 -3.13 25.99 13.08
C PHE A 21 -3.15 24.90 12.01
N GLY A 22 -2.43 25.13 10.91
CA GLY A 22 -2.16 24.09 9.94
C GLY A 22 -1.67 22.88 10.73
N GLN A 23 -2.45 21.81 10.71
CA GLN A 23 -2.17 20.62 11.49
C GLN A 23 -0.77 20.17 11.10
N GLN A 24 0.17 20.21 12.05
CA GLN A 24 1.54 19.88 11.74
C GLN A 24 1.57 18.42 11.27
N LYS A 25 1.92 18.21 10.00
CA LYS A 25 2.02 16.85 9.43
C LYS A 25 3.05 16.07 10.23
N GLN A 26 2.60 14.98 10.84
CA GLN A 26 3.47 14.05 11.57
C GLN A 26 3.85 12.93 10.62
N LEU A 27 5.15 12.68 10.46
CA LEU A 27 5.63 11.55 9.69
C LEU A 27 5.17 10.25 10.34
N LEU A 28 4.46 9.44 9.56
CA LEU A 28 4.16 8.06 9.88
C LEU A 28 5.11 7.16 9.08
N TYR A 29 5.63 6.11 9.71
CA TYR A 29 6.56 5.17 9.06
C TYR A 29 5.85 4.16 8.17
N GLN A 30 4.86 4.62 7.41
CA GLN A 30 3.99 3.83 6.53
C GLN A 30 3.78 4.52 5.18
N ASP A 31 3.25 3.76 4.24
CA ASP A 31 2.75 4.29 2.97
C ASP A 31 1.64 5.31 3.27
N ARG A 32 1.83 6.56 2.84
CA ARG A 32 0.84 7.64 3.05
C ARG A 32 1.05 8.78 2.08
N ALA A 33 -0.04 9.27 1.50
CA ALA A 33 -0.12 10.62 0.95
C ALA A 33 -0.68 11.56 2.02
N TYR A 34 0.00 12.68 2.29
CA TYR A 34 -0.40 13.62 3.34
C TYR A 34 -1.26 14.78 2.81
N GLU A 35 -1.40 14.87 1.49
CA GLU A 35 -2.25 15.85 0.82
C GLU A 35 -3.19 15.14 -0.15
N SER A 36 -4.43 15.63 -0.25
CA SER A 36 -5.45 15.03 -1.11
C SER A 36 -5.20 15.22 -2.60
N THR A 37 -4.34 16.17 -2.99
CA THR A 37 -3.91 16.38 -4.38
C THR A 37 -2.86 15.39 -4.83
N ILE A 38 -2.19 14.69 -3.90
CA ILE A 38 -1.18 13.69 -4.22
C ILE A 38 -1.88 12.36 -4.50
N LYS A 39 -1.78 11.88 -5.73
CA LYS A 39 -2.49 10.71 -6.23
C LYS A 39 -1.53 9.75 -6.94
N THR A 40 -2.00 8.52 -7.13
CA THR A 40 -1.32 7.51 -7.95
C THR A 40 0.14 7.27 -7.51
N VAL A 41 0.37 7.21 -6.20
CA VAL A 41 1.72 6.98 -5.65
C VAL A 41 2.13 5.52 -5.89
N GLN A 42 3.09 5.29 -6.77
CA GLN A 42 3.61 3.98 -7.11
C GLN A 42 5.13 3.91 -6.89
N LEU A 43 5.60 2.75 -6.43
CA LEU A 43 7.03 2.46 -6.30
C LEU A 43 7.26 1.03 -6.75
N TYR A 44 8.08 0.84 -7.76
CA TYR A 44 8.24 -0.45 -8.43
C TYR A 44 9.61 -0.57 -9.13
N PRO A 45 10.07 -1.79 -9.49
CA PRO A 45 11.30 -1.97 -10.26
C PRO A 45 11.30 -1.18 -11.56
N TYR A 46 12.38 -0.45 -11.83
CA TYR A 46 12.49 0.42 -13.01
C TYR A 46 12.66 -0.42 -14.29
N ALA A 47 11.55 -0.69 -14.97
CA ALA A 47 11.50 -1.35 -16.26
C ALA A 47 10.23 -0.93 -17.04
N PRO A 48 10.28 -0.82 -18.38
CA PRO A 48 9.16 -0.38 -19.20
C PRO A 48 8.15 -1.51 -19.46
N SER A 49 7.55 -2.07 -18.40
CA SER A 49 6.56 -3.15 -18.52
C SER A 49 5.48 -3.07 -17.44
N ILE A 50 4.30 -3.62 -17.72
CA ILE A 50 3.20 -3.66 -16.75
C ILE A 50 3.57 -4.57 -15.58
N GLU A 51 4.24 -5.69 -15.85
CA GLU A 51 4.72 -6.63 -14.83
C GLU A 51 5.64 -5.96 -13.82
N ALA A 52 6.46 -4.99 -14.27
CA ALA A 52 7.29 -4.19 -13.39
C ALA A 52 6.42 -3.36 -12.43
N THR A 53 5.39 -2.66 -12.92
CA THR A 53 4.46 -1.85 -12.10
C THR A 53 3.67 -2.68 -11.07
N LEU A 54 3.50 -3.98 -11.32
CA LEU A 54 2.81 -4.92 -10.43
C LEU A 54 3.75 -5.63 -9.45
N SER A 55 5.07 -5.47 -9.61
CA SER A 55 6.07 -6.12 -8.78
C SER A 55 6.30 -5.34 -7.48
N PRO A 56 6.61 -6.05 -6.37
CA PRO A 56 6.84 -5.38 -5.10
C PRO A 56 8.09 -4.49 -5.16
N PRO A 57 8.14 -3.40 -4.36
CA PRO A 57 9.32 -2.53 -4.26
C PRO A 57 10.41 -3.17 -3.39
N VAL A 58 10.91 -4.32 -3.83
CA VAL A 58 11.96 -5.10 -3.17
C VAL A 58 13.04 -5.40 -4.19
N ILE A 59 14.26 -4.94 -3.94
CA ILE A 59 15.40 -5.08 -4.87
C ILE A 59 16.62 -5.70 -4.20
N ASP A 60 17.38 -6.47 -4.96
CA ASP A 60 18.68 -6.98 -4.53
C ASP A 60 19.70 -5.83 -4.58
N ILE A 61 20.50 -5.68 -3.54
CA ILE A 61 21.53 -4.63 -3.46
C ILE A 61 22.62 -4.80 -4.53
N ASP A 62 22.85 -6.01 -5.03
CA ASP A 62 23.93 -6.34 -5.95
C ASP A 62 23.48 -6.40 -7.44
N ASP A 63 22.18 -6.57 -7.73
CA ASP A 63 21.70 -6.85 -9.11
C ASP A 63 21.67 -5.62 -10.03
N GLY A 64 21.93 -4.44 -9.48
CA GLY A 64 21.99 -3.17 -10.22
C GLY A 64 20.63 -2.66 -10.69
N LYS A 65 19.53 -3.34 -10.38
CA LYS A 65 18.18 -2.83 -10.61
C LYS A 65 17.95 -1.60 -9.74
N LYS A 66 17.01 -0.79 -10.18
CA LYS A 66 16.62 0.44 -9.50
C LYS A 66 15.12 0.41 -9.27
N LEU A 67 14.66 1.22 -8.32
CA LEU A 67 13.24 1.44 -8.12
C LEU A 67 12.87 2.81 -8.70
N LEU A 68 11.68 2.93 -9.27
CA LEU A 68 11.10 4.18 -9.74
C LEU A 68 9.94 4.55 -8.84
N LEU A 69 10.03 5.70 -8.17
CA LEU A 69 8.93 6.34 -7.47
C LEU A 69 8.20 7.26 -8.46
N GLU A 70 6.90 7.10 -8.60
CA GLU A 70 6.05 7.99 -9.40
C GLU A 70 4.83 8.42 -8.58
N PHE A 71 4.39 9.64 -8.81
CA PHE A 71 3.14 10.17 -8.25
C PHE A 71 2.68 11.38 -9.05
N ASP A 72 1.39 11.68 -8.97
CA ASP A 72 0.83 12.89 -9.54
C ASP A 72 0.46 13.87 -8.43
N ASP A 73 0.56 15.14 -8.75
CA ASP A 73 -0.01 16.23 -7.97
C ASP A 73 -1.06 16.96 -8.80
N LEU A 74 -2.31 16.95 -8.35
CA LEU A 74 -3.45 17.55 -9.05
C LEU A 74 -3.47 19.09 -9.00
N ARG A 75 -2.37 19.73 -8.62
CA ARG A 75 -2.22 21.19 -8.64
C ARG A 75 -1.75 21.63 -10.03
N GLU A 76 -2.12 22.85 -10.39
CA GLU A 76 -1.84 23.38 -11.73
C GLU A 76 -0.36 23.73 -11.93
N ASP A 77 0.31 24.16 -10.87
CA ASP A 77 1.72 24.55 -10.88
C ASP A 77 2.63 23.42 -10.38
N ALA A 78 3.83 23.35 -10.96
CA ALA A 78 4.88 22.48 -10.46
C ALA A 78 5.50 23.07 -9.18
N ASP A 79 5.75 22.19 -8.22
CA ASP A 79 6.40 22.51 -6.95
C ASP A 79 7.77 21.85 -6.86
N TYR A 80 8.62 22.42 -6.00
CA TYR A 80 9.95 21.87 -5.76
C TYR A 80 9.90 20.79 -4.69
N TYR A 81 9.95 19.54 -5.14
CA TYR A 81 9.97 18.39 -4.25
C TYR A 81 11.38 17.85 -4.02
N PHE A 82 11.60 17.42 -2.79
CA PHE A 82 12.81 16.76 -2.34
C PHE A 82 12.45 15.43 -1.69
N VAL A 83 13.33 14.45 -1.81
CA VAL A 83 13.21 13.15 -1.15
C VAL A 83 14.40 12.89 -0.23
N TYR A 84 14.13 12.29 0.92
CA TYR A 84 15.14 11.71 1.79
C TYR A 84 14.70 10.33 2.26
N PHE A 85 15.67 9.54 2.72
CA PHE A 85 15.45 8.15 3.11
C PHE A 85 15.63 7.95 4.61
N ILE A 86 14.89 7.02 5.19
CA ILE A 86 15.07 6.58 6.58
C ILE A 86 15.23 5.06 6.54
N HIS A 87 16.31 4.56 7.13
CA HIS A 87 16.49 3.12 7.34
C HIS A 87 15.64 2.66 8.53
N CYS A 88 14.85 1.61 8.32
CA CYS A 88 13.92 1.03 9.26
C CYS A 88 14.29 -0.43 9.59
N ASN A 89 13.88 -0.87 10.77
CA ASN A 89 13.96 -2.25 11.24
C ASN A 89 12.88 -3.12 10.55
N ALA A 90 12.86 -4.43 10.87
CA ALA A 90 11.89 -5.38 10.32
C ALA A 90 10.42 -4.97 10.56
N ASP A 91 10.17 -4.30 11.68
CA ASP A 91 8.85 -3.80 12.11
C ASP A 91 8.52 -2.38 11.61
N TRP A 92 9.32 -1.84 10.70
CA TRP A 92 9.23 -0.48 10.16
C TRP A 92 9.57 0.66 11.15
N THR A 93 9.99 0.35 12.37
CA THR A 93 10.53 1.39 13.27
C THR A 93 11.85 1.94 12.73
N PRO A 94 12.18 3.23 12.91
CA PRO A 94 13.49 3.76 12.53
C PRO A 94 14.61 3.01 13.23
N SER A 95 15.64 2.67 12.48
CA SER A 95 16.88 2.12 13.03
C SER A 95 17.81 3.22 13.55
N ASP A 96 18.88 2.83 14.24
CA ASP A 96 19.93 3.74 14.70
C ASP A 96 20.97 4.08 13.62
N LEU A 97 20.79 3.58 12.39
CA LEU A 97 21.67 3.88 11.27
C LEU A 97 21.52 5.34 10.82
N ARG A 98 22.65 6.02 10.66
CA ARG A 98 22.72 7.39 10.15
C ARG A 98 22.92 7.36 8.63
N ALA A 99 22.41 8.38 7.93
CA ALA A 99 22.46 8.50 6.48
C ALA A 99 23.80 8.10 5.81
N PRO A 100 24.98 8.56 6.27
CA PRO A 100 26.25 8.19 5.65
C PRO A 100 26.57 6.68 5.70
N MET A 101 25.93 5.95 6.62
CA MET A 101 26.11 4.50 6.76
C MET A 101 25.40 3.73 5.65
N TYR A 102 24.22 4.19 5.20
CA TYR A 102 23.43 3.48 4.18
C TYR A 102 23.37 4.17 2.82
N LEU A 103 23.82 5.43 2.68
CA LEU A 103 23.83 6.16 1.42
C LEU A 103 25.24 6.62 1.01
N ASN A 104 25.42 6.75 -0.31
CA ASN A 104 26.52 7.47 -0.93
C ASN A 104 26.09 8.92 -1.18
N GLY A 105 26.30 9.82 -0.22
CA GLY A 105 26.05 11.25 -0.38
C GLY A 105 25.20 11.86 0.72
N TYR A 106 24.81 13.12 0.51
CA TYR A 106 23.91 13.84 1.40
C TYR A 106 22.48 13.33 1.20
N ASN A 107 21.80 12.98 2.29
CA ASN A 107 20.46 12.38 2.25
C ASN A 107 19.38 13.44 2.07
N GLU A 108 19.42 14.08 0.92
CA GLU A 108 18.49 15.09 0.45
C GLU A 108 18.68 15.21 -1.05
N PHE A 109 17.69 14.73 -1.80
CA PHE A 109 17.74 14.65 -3.26
C PHE A 109 16.59 15.45 -3.83
N GLU A 110 16.85 16.23 -4.87
CA GLU A 110 15.82 16.99 -5.58
C GLU A 110 15.12 16.08 -6.60
N ILE A 111 13.80 16.19 -6.70
CA ILE A 111 13.00 15.53 -7.73
C ILE A 111 12.90 16.49 -8.91
N VAL A 112 13.81 16.33 -9.87
CA VAL A 112 13.93 17.22 -11.04
C VAL A 112 13.06 16.76 -12.22
N ASP A 113 12.73 15.47 -12.26
CA ASP A 113 11.96 14.88 -13.36
C ASP A 113 10.46 15.06 -13.07
N PHE A 114 9.84 16.01 -13.76
CA PHE A 114 8.40 16.21 -13.73
C PHE A 114 7.88 16.66 -15.09
N GLU A 115 6.63 16.31 -15.38
CA GLU A 115 5.95 16.62 -16.64
C GLU A 115 4.48 16.98 -16.38
N PHE A 116 3.98 18.01 -17.05
CA PHE A 116 2.57 18.37 -16.98
C PHE A 116 1.72 17.36 -17.76
N SER A 117 0.53 17.06 -17.24
CA SER A 117 -0.48 16.28 -17.94
C SER A 117 -0.79 16.90 -19.29
N SER A 118 -0.87 16.08 -20.32
CA SER A 118 -1.31 16.51 -21.65
C SER A 118 -2.67 15.87 -21.94
N GLN A 119 -3.65 16.67 -22.33
CA GLN A 119 -5.00 16.23 -22.76
C GLN A 119 -5.96 15.84 -21.63
N ALA A 120 -5.53 15.79 -20.36
CA ALA A 120 -6.42 15.53 -19.24
C ALA A 120 -7.34 16.72 -18.92
N LYS A 121 -8.58 16.44 -18.53
CA LYS A 121 -9.55 17.45 -18.03
C LYS A 121 -9.23 17.92 -16.62
N ILE A 122 -8.72 17.03 -15.78
CA ILE A 122 -8.15 17.37 -14.48
C ILE A 122 -6.64 17.45 -14.69
N ASN A 123 -6.12 18.67 -14.72
CA ASN A 123 -4.67 18.90 -14.86
C ASN A 123 -3.93 18.32 -13.66
N TYR A 124 -2.74 17.79 -13.92
CA TYR A 124 -1.81 17.34 -12.89
C TYR A 124 -0.37 17.50 -13.35
N VAL A 125 0.55 17.55 -12.39
CA VAL A 125 1.98 17.43 -12.61
C VAL A 125 2.42 16.03 -12.19
N HIS A 126 2.99 15.28 -13.12
CA HIS A 126 3.50 13.94 -12.88
C HIS A 126 4.98 14.01 -12.51
N TYR A 127 5.35 13.48 -11.36
CA TYR A 127 6.73 13.44 -10.87
C TYR A 127 7.25 12.01 -10.93
N SER A 128 8.53 11.86 -11.29
CA SER A 128 9.24 10.60 -11.22
C SER A 128 10.58 10.77 -10.54
N TYR A 129 11.02 9.74 -9.80
CA TYR A 129 12.29 9.76 -9.11
C TYR A 129 12.91 8.36 -9.07
N GLU A 130 14.12 8.24 -9.61
CA GLU A 130 14.90 7.01 -9.57
C GLU A 130 15.60 6.88 -8.20
N ILE A 131 15.25 5.83 -7.45
CA ILE A 131 15.80 5.57 -6.13
C ILE A 131 17.30 5.26 -6.23
N PRO A 132 18.17 5.91 -5.43
CA PRO A 132 19.62 5.73 -5.51
C PRO A 132 20.04 4.36 -4.97
N LYS A 133 21.30 3.99 -5.22
CA LYS A 133 21.90 2.80 -4.62
C LYS A 133 22.19 2.98 -3.13
N PHE A 134 21.88 1.95 -2.35
CA PHE A 134 22.14 1.88 -0.92
C PHE A 134 23.40 1.04 -0.63
N LYS A 135 24.01 1.26 0.53
CA LYS A 135 25.18 0.52 1.05
C LYS A 135 24.80 -0.61 2.00
N GLU A 136 23.61 -0.50 2.61
CA GLU A 136 23.12 -1.45 3.61
C GLU A 136 21.79 -2.02 3.14
N THR A 137 21.54 -3.27 3.50
CA THR A 137 20.24 -3.92 3.30
C THR A 137 19.31 -3.62 4.46
N GLY A 138 18.01 -3.63 4.23
CA GLY A 138 17.00 -3.40 5.25
C GLY A 138 15.73 -2.79 4.66
N ASN A 139 14.88 -2.30 5.55
CA ASN A 139 13.71 -1.53 5.15
C ASN A 139 14.05 -0.05 5.01
N TYR A 140 13.41 0.61 4.05
CA TYR A 140 13.61 2.02 3.80
C TYR A 140 12.27 2.73 3.60
N LEU A 141 12.16 3.91 4.20
CA LEU A 141 11.08 4.85 3.93
C LEU A 141 11.61 5.99 3.07
N ALA A 142 11.10 6.13 1.85
CA ALA A 142 11.25 7.33 1.04
C ALA A 142 10.26 8.39 1.55
N VAL A 143 10.73 9.57 1.91
CA VAL A 143 9.88 10.69 2.37
C VAL A 143 10.06 11.86 1.44
N VAL A 144 8.98 12.23 0.75
CA VAL A 144 8.95 13.39 -0.14
C VAL A 144 8.39 14.59 0.62
N TYR A 145 9.00 15.76 0.44
CA TYR A 145 8.63 16.99 1.11
C TYR A 145 8.87 18.22 0.21
N ARG A 146 8.20 19.34 0.49
CA ARG A 146 8.19 20.54 -0.36
C ARG A 146 9.19 21.61 0.09
N ASP A 147 9.75 22.36 -0.87
CA ASP A 147 10.53 23.59 -0.67
C ASP A 147 11.68 23.51 0.35
N ARG A 148 12.34 22.36 0.46
CA ARG A 148 13.37 22.11 1.49
C ARG A 148 12.86 22.27 2.95
N LYS A 149 11.54 22.27 3.17
CA LYS A 149 10.90 22.34 4.49
C LYS A 149 10.48 20.94 4.93
N LYS A 150 11.34 20.21 5.64
CA LYS A 150 11.09 18.79 6.05
C LYS A 150 9.81 18.55 6.86
N LYS A 151 9.19 19.60 7.42
CA LYS A 151 7.89 19.52 8.10
C LYS A 151 6.70 19.53 7.14
N ASP A 152 6.88 20.02 5.91
CA ASP A 152 5.87 19.99 4.85
C ASP A 152 5.97 18.69 4.05
N ILE A 153 5.57 17.59 4.70
CA ILE A 153 5.63 16.23 4.15
C ILE A 153 4.53 16.06 3.09
N ILE A 154 4.85 15.43 1.97
CA ILE A 154 3.96 15.25 0.82
C ILE A 154 3.49 13.80 0.75
N LEU A 155 4.45 12.87 0.77
CA LEU A 155 4.17 11.44 0.86
C LEU A 155 5.31 10.70 1.58
N SER A 156 4.99 9.51 2.06
CA SER A 156 5.96 8.52 2.51
C SER A 156 5.68 7.19 1.82
N LYS A 157 6.73 6.49 1.37
CA LYS A 157 6.62 5.22 0.63
C LYS A 157 7.68 4.22 1.08
N ARG A 158 7.23 3.01 1.43
CA ARG A 158 8.05 1.90 1.91
C ARG A 158 8.64 1.11 0.76
N PHE A 159 9.88 0.68 0.92
CA PHE A 159 10.55 -0.31 0.07
C PHE A 159 11.62 -1.05 0.85
N SER A 160 12.14 -2.13 0.27
CA SER A 160 13.16 -2.95 0.92
C SER A 160 14.32 -3.23 -0.03
N VAL A 161 15.53 -3.25 0.52
CA VAL A 161 16.75 -3.61 -0.19
C VAL A 161 17.32 -4.84 0.49
N TYR A 162 17.50 -5.93 -0.24
CA TYR A 162 17.96 -7.20 0.33
C TYR A 162 19.27 -7.67 -0.29
N LYS A 163 19.88 -8.65 0.36
CA LYS A 163 20.96 -9.45 -0.22
C LYS A 163 20.79 -10.88 0.23
N ASN A 164 20.72 -11.83 -0.69
CA ASN A 164 20.54 -13.25 -0.34
C ASN A 164 21.83 -13.84 0.26
N GLN A 165 22.00 -13.72 1.58
CA GLN A 165 23.06 -14.34 2.37
C GLN A 165 22.59 -15.64 3.05
N VAL A 166 21.28 -15.82 3.15
CA VAL A 166 20.63 -17.04 3.65
C VAL A 166 19.69 -17.61 2.59
N ALA A 167 19.47 -18.92 2.62
CA ALA A 167 18.46 -19.55 1.77
C ALA A 167 17.15 -19.66 2.54
N VAL A 168 16.06 -19.18 1.93
CA VAL A 168 14.72 -19.24 2.53
C VAL A 168 13.71 -19.75 1.53
N GLY A 169 12.89 -20.68 1.97
CA GLY A 169 11.77 -21.21 1.20
C GLY A 169 10.55 -21.39 2.09
N GLY A 170 9.40 -21.63 1.47
CA GLY A 170 8.19 -21.92 2.20
C GLY A 170 7.21 -22.74 1.40
N ASN A 171 6.22 -23.27 2.11
CA ASN A 171 5.16 -24.10 1.57
C ASN A 171 3.82 -23.62 2.13
N ILE A 172 2.77 -23.70 1.32
CA ILE A 172 1.42 -23.37 1.73
C ILE A 172 0.63 -24.65 1.97
N ASN A 173 0.06 -24.77 3.17
CA ASN A 173 -0.77 -25.89 3.59
C ASN A 173 -2.14 -25.41 4.07
N ARG A 174 -3.08 -26.33 4.26
CA ARG A 174 -4.35 -25.99 4.93
C ARG A 174 -4.10 -25.67 6.39
N SER A 175 -4.93 -24.80 6.96
CA SER A 175 -4.95 -24.53 8.39
C SER A 175 -5.08 -25.82 9.22
N SER A 176 -4.38 -25.83 10.35
CA SER A 176 -4.47 -26.90 11.33
C SER A 176 -5.73 -26.82 12.19
N ASP A 177 -6.27 -25.61 12.37
CA ASP A 177 -7.59 -25.40 12.95
C ASP A 177 -8.68 -25.88 11.97
N ILE A 178 -9.58 -26.73 12.48
CA ILE A 178 -10.67 -27.35 11.74
C ILE A 178 -11.64 -26.28 11.22
N ALA A 179 -11.93 -25.24 12.01
CA ALA A 179 -12.85 -24.17 11.61
C ALA A 179 -12.33 -23.41 10.38
N ASN A 180 -11.01 -23.28 10.29
CA ASN A 180 -10.32 -22.49 9.27
C ASN A 180 -9.72 -23.33 8.12
N ARG A 181 -9.86 -24.66 8.15
CA ARG A 181 -9.19 -25.58 7.22
C ARG A 181 -9.53 -25.35 5.73
N LEU A 182 -10.73 -24.85 5.45
CA LEU A 182 -11.19 -24.56 4.09
C LEU A 182 -11.07 -23.08 3.72
N THR A 183 -10.79 -22.21 4.69
CA THR A 183 -10.80 -20.75 4.51
C THR A 183 -9.41 -20.14 4.58
N ASN A 184 -8.47 -20.77 5.28
CA ASN A 184 -7.14 -20.22 5.56
C ASN A 184 -6.04 -21.00 4.85
N GLN A 185 -4.96 -20.28 4.56
CA GLN A 185 -3.71 -20.75 3.98
C GLN A 185 -2.61 -20.62 5.05
N ARG A 186 -2.06 -21.75 5.48
CA ARG A 186 -0.96 -21.82 6.44
C ARG A 186 0.36 -21.70 5.71
N VAL A 187 1.17 -20.71 6.07
CA VAL A 187 2.50 -20.51 5.49
C VAL A 187 3.54 -21.17 6.39
N GLU A 188 4.23 -22.18 5.90
CA GLU A 188 5.39 -22.78 6.55
C GLU A 188 6.67 -22.22 5.97
N VAL A 189 7.63 -21.84 6.81
CA VAL A 189 8.92 -21.28 6.38
C VAL A 189 10.06 -22.17 6.85
N THR A 190 11.03 -22.40 5.97
CA THR A 190 12.32 -23.01 6.30
C THR A 190 13.44 -22.06 5.92
N LEU A 191 14.27 -21.73 6.92
CA LEU A 191 15.42 -20.85 6.80
C LEU A 191 16.70 -21.67 6.98
N ASN A 192 17.58 -21.65 6.00
CA ASN A 192 18.96 -22.10 6.14
C ASN A 192 19.89 -20.90 6.23
N TYR A 193 20.51 -20.71 7.39
CA TYR A 193 21.37 -19.57 7.69
C TYR A 193 22.87 -19.88 7.54
N ALA A 194 23.24 -20.89 6.74
CA ALA A 194 24.62 -21.34 6.67
C ALA A 194 25.62 -20.29 6.19
N GLY A 195 25.17 -19.33 5.37
CA GLY A 195 25.97 -18.21 4.88
C GLY A 195 26.22 -17.09 5.90
N LEU A 196 25.61 -17.18 7.10
CA LEU A 196 25.83 -16.24 8.18
C LEU A 196 26.33 -16.95 9.45
N ASN A 197 27.02 -16.19 10.30
CA ASN A 197 27.38 -16.64 11.63
C ASN A 197 26.43 -16.00 12.64
N SER A 198 25.59 -16.81 13.26
CA SER A 198 24.64 -16.39 14.28
C SER A 198 24.98 -17.09 15.60
N ILE A 199 25.05 -16.29 16.67
CA ILE A 199 25.35 -16.78 18.02
C ILE A 199 24.07 -17.31 18.67
N ASN A 200 22.94 -16.64 18.41
CA ASN A 200 21.64 -17.06 18.89
C ASN A 200 20.62 -17.02 17.72
N PRO A 201 20.57 -18.06 16.88
CA PRO A 201 19.68 -18.09 15.71
C PRO A 201 18.21 -17.85 16.04
N GLY A 202 17.75 -18.23 17.24
CA GLY A 202 16.37 -18.00 17.68
C GLY A 202 16.04 -16.53 17.99
N LYS A 203 17.04 -15.64 18.09
CA LYS A 203 16.87 -14.21 18.37
C LYS A 203 17.47 -13.30 17.30
N ASP A 204 18.53 -13.74 16.65
CA ASP A 204 19.25 -12.93 15.67
C ASP A 204 18.45 -12.81 14.36
N PHE A 205 17.53 -13.74 14.08
CA PHE A 205 16.68 -13.73 12.88
C PHE A 205 15.25 -13.32 13.18
N THR A 206 14.69 -12.43 12.36
CA THR A 206 13.26 -12.09 12.33
C THR A 206 12.70 -12.42 10.97
N VAL A 207 11.69 -13.29 10.92
CA VAL A 207 11.00 -13.66 9.68
C VAL A 207 9.70 -12.89 9.58
N VAL A 208 9.50 -12.20 8.46
CA VAL A 208 8.27 -11.51 8.11
C VAL A 208 7.63 -12.21 6.91
N VAL A 209 6.34 -12.51 6.99
CA VAL A 209 5.56 -13.04 5.87
C VAL A 209 4.49 -12.04 5.49
N ARG A 210 4.38 -11.71 4.19
CA ARG A 210 3.43 -10.74 3.65
C ARG A 210 2.62 -11.36 2.51
N GLN A 211 1.29 -11.32 2.63
CA GLN A 211 0.38 -11.79 1.59
C GLN A 211 0.07 -10.65 0.60
N ASN A 212 0.13 -10.91 -0.71
CA ASN A 212 -0.26 -10.00 -1.79
C ASN A 212 0.33 -8.58 -1.70
N GLN A 213 1.57 -8.46 -1.21
CA GLN A 213 2.25 -7.18 -1.01
C GLN A 213 1.55 -6.23 -0.01
N ARG A 214 0.60 -6.73 0.79
CA ARG A 214 -0.25 -5.96 1.71
C ARG A 214 0.39 -5.79 3.09
N PRO A 215 0.67 -4.55 3.53
CA PRO A 215 1.19 -4.32 4.88
C PRO A 215 0.22 -4.79 5.98
N ASP A 216 -1.09 -4.66 5.76
CA ASP A 216 -2.15 -5.07 6.69
C ASP A 216 -2.36 -6.59 6.75
N ALA A 217 -1.92 -7.33 5.73
CA ALA A 217 -1.90 -8.80 5.70
C ALA A 217 -0.46 -9.32 5.84
N SER A 218 0.24 -8.86 6.87
CA SER A 218 1.60 -9.29 7.20
C SER A 218 1.72 -9.80 8.63
N LYS A 219 2.64 -10.74 8.85
CA LYS A 219 3.02 -11.23 10.18
C LYS A 219 4.50 -11.02 10.36
N ILE A 220 4.85 -10.34 11.44
CA ILE A 220 6.21 -9.90 11.74
C ILE A 220 6.72 -10.72 12.92
N GLY A 221 7.85 -11.39 12.75
CA GLY A 221 8.46 -12.19 13.80
C GLY A 221 7.74 -13.51 14.02
N LEU A 222 7.68 -14.36 12.98
CA LEU A 222 7.18 -15.73 13.16
C LEU A 222 7.97 -16.48 14.24
N ASP A 223 7.27 -17.20 15.10
CA ASP A 223 7.89 -18.06 16.11
C ASP A 223 8.49 -19.30 15.45
N TYR A 224 9.69 -19.70 15.85
CA TYR A 224 10.30 -20.92 15.34
C TYR A 224 9.70 -22.14 16.06
N THR A 225 9.49 -23.23 15.32
CA THR A 225 9.13 -24.53 15.88
C THR A 225 10.35 -25.37 16.23
N PHE A 226 11.42 -25.23 15.46
CA PHE A 226 12.60 -26.08 15.58
C PHE A 226 13.85 -25.38 15.04
N ILE A 227 14.98 -25.57 15.73
CA ILE A 227 16.31 -25.11 15.31
C ILE A 227 17.25 -26.32 15.31
N ASP A 228 17.91 -26.54 14.17
CA ASP A 228 19.04 -27.47 14.04
C ASP A 228 20.32 -26.65 13.83
N GLU A 229 21.13 -26.53 14.88
CA GLU A 229 22.38 -25.77 14.84
C GLU A 229 23.45 -26.44 13.97
N ASN A 230 23.46 -27.78 13.87
CA ASN A 230 24.44 -28.51 13.06
C ASN A 230 24.16 -28.32 11.57
N ALA A 231 22.89 -28.41 11.17
CA ALA A 231 22.46 -28.16 9.80
C ALA A 231 22.27 -26.67 9.49
N LYS A 232 22.40 -25.79 10.49
CA LYS A 232 22.12 -24.35 10.43
C LYS A 232 20.76 -24.04 9.82
N LEU A 233 19.73 -24.69 10.36
CA LEU A 233 18.37 -24.66 9.84
C LEU A 233 17.38 -24.23 10.94
N ILE A 234 16.43 -23.36 10.58
CA ILE A 234 15.30 -22.96 11.42
C ILE A 234 14.01 -23.26 10.67
N ARG A 235 13.02 -23.83 11.36
CA ARG A 235 11.68 -24.09 10.84
C ARG A 235 10.66 -23.22 11.57
N TYR A 236 9.72 -22.68 10.82
CA TYR A 236 8.56 -21.93 11.30
C TYR A 236 7.33 -22.65 10.75
N GLN A 237 6.89 -23.68 11.47
CA GLN A 237 5.82 -24.60 11.04
C GLN A 237 4.73 -24.72 12.10
N ASN A 238 4.46 -23.63 12.82
CA ASN A 238 3.52 -23.69 13.91
C ASN A 238 2.10 -23.97 13.37
N LEU A 239 1.28 -24.57 14.23
CA LEU A 239 -0.04 -25.07 13.86
C LEU A 239 -1.18 -24.11 14.24
N GLY A 240 -0.86 -23.01 14.93
CA GLY A 240 -1.81 -22.00 15.35
C GLY A 240 -1.87 -20.78 14.42
N GLU A 241 -2.53 -19.75 14.91
CA GLU A 241 -2.85 -18.52 14.16
C GLU A 241 -1.61 -17.75 13.72
N GLU A 242 -0.44 -17.96 14.34
CA GLU A 242 0.83 -17.33 13.99
C GLU A 242 1.29 -17.63 12.54
N ASN A 243 0.92 -18.78 11.97
CA ASN A 243 1.29 -19.16 10.60
C ASN A 243 0.08 -19.19 9.63
N ASP A 244 -1.15 -19.04 10.14
CA ASP A 244 -2.40 -19.11 9.35
C ASP A 244 -2.88 -17.75 8.83
N PHE A 245 -2.97 -17.59 7.52
CA PHE A 245 -3.53 -16.40 6.88
C PHE A 245 -4.93 -16.70 6.35
N PRO A 246 -5.90 -15.78 6.43
CA PRO A 246 -7.11 -15.89 5.63
C PRO A 246 -6.72 -16.04 4.15
N GLY A 247 -7.23 -17.08 3.48
CA GLY A 247 -6.99 -17.29 2.05
C GLY A 247 -7.63 -16.18 1.20
N GLY A 248 -8.65 -15.51 1.73
CA GLY A 248 -9.39 -14.47 1.01
C GLY A 248 -10.07 -15.04 -0.24
N ASN A 249 -10.37 -14.17 -1.18
CA ASN A 249 -10.93 -14.52 -2.48
C ASN A 249 -10.20 -13.71 -3.54
N GLU A 250 -10.34 -14.10 -4.80
CA GLU A 250 -9.83 -13.32 -5.92
C GLU A 250 -10.43 -11.91 -5.84
N PHE A 251 -9.57 -10.90 -5.95
CA PHE A 251 -9.94 -9.50 -5.85
C PHE A 251 -11.00 -9.13 -6.87
N ARG A 252 -11.90 -8.24 -6.49
CA ARG A 252 -12.80 -7.60 -7.46
C ARG A 252 -11.94 -6.74 -8.38
N LEU A 253 -12.40 -6.57 -9.62
CA LEU A 253 -11.68 -5.77 -10.60
C LEU A 253 -12.63 -4.87 -11.37
N PHE A 254 -12.10 -3.77 -11.88
CA PHE A 254 -12.77 -2.96 -12.90
C PHE A 254 -11.74 -2.31 -13.81
N ASP A 255 -12.18 -1.94 -15.01
CA ASP A 255 -11.33 -1.35 -16.04
C ASP A 255 -11.92 -0.01 -16.49
N ILE A 256 -11.24 1.09 -16.16
CA ILE A 256 -11.52 2.44 -16.62
C ILE A 256 -10.38 2.95 -17.52
N SER A 257 -9.73 2.07 -18.29
CA SER A 257 -8.67 2.47 -19.24
C SER A 257 -9.17 3.32 -20.41
N THR A 258 -10.49 3.51 -20.55
CA THR A 258 -11.18 4.35 -21.52
C THR A 258 -12.20 5.23 -20.81
N VAL A 259 -12.40 6.46 -21.24
CA VAL A 259 -13.47 7.34 -20.69
C VAL A 259 -14.66 7.51 -21.65
N ASN A 260 -14.56 7.06 -22.90
CA ASN A 260 -15.64 7.15 -23.89
C ASN A 260 -16.49 5.87 -24.02
N GLY A 261 -16.11 4.79 -23.33
CA GLY A 261 -16.83 3.52 -23.35
C GLY A 261 -16.65 2.75 -22.06
N ALA A 262 -17.70 2.05 -21.62
CA ALA A 262 -17.67 1.27 -20.38
C ALA A 262 -16.75 0.05 -20.54
N GLY A 263 -15.70 0.00 -19.72
CA GLY A 263 -14.83 -1.16 -19.62
C GLY A 263 -15.43 -2.27 -18.74
N ARG A 264 -14.59 -3.23 -18.36
CA ARG A 264 -15.02 -4.38 -17.55
C ARG A 264 -15.53 -3.93 -16.18
N ASN A 265 -16.69 -4.44 -15.77
CA ASN A 265 -17.36 -4.15 -14.50
C ASN A 265 -17.72 -2.66 -14.28
N VAL A 266 -17.75 -1.87 -15.35
CA VAL A 266 -18.24 -0.49 -15.36
C VAL A 266 -19.67 -0.49 -15.92
N ALA A 267 -20.64 0.05 -15.17
CA ALA A 267 -22.03 0.12 -15.61
C ALA A 267 -22.24 1.31 -16.56
N GLN A 268 -21.67 2.46 -16.21
CA GLN A 268 -21.73 3.67 -17.02
C GLN A 268 -20.43 4.45 -16.88
N ILE A 269 -19.98 5.07 -17.96
CA ILE A 269 -18.89 6.04 -17.95
C ILE A 269 -19.21 7.15 -18.95
N GLY A 270 -18.74 8.35 -18.66
CA GLY A 270 -18.88 9.49 -19.55
C GLY A 270 -18.54 10.78 -18.84
N PHE A 271 -19.02 11.90 -19.37
CA PHE A 271 -18.69 13.22 -18.85
C PHE A 271 -19.92 13.89 -18.23
N VAL A 272 -19.73 14.47 -17.05
CA VAL A 272 -20.73 15.32 -16.38
C VAL A 272 -20.03 16.63 -16.02
N ASN A 273 -20.54 17.75 -16.56
CA ASN A 273 -19.92 19.07 -16.41
C ASN A 273 -18.43 19.09 -16.80
N ASP A 274 -18.11 18.50 -17.95
CA ASP A 274 -16.74 18.37 -18.49
C ASP A 274 -15.75 17.61 -17.59
N ARG A 275 -16.25 16.82 -16.64
CA ARG A 275 -15.44 15.91 -15.81
C ARG A 275 -15.81 14.46 -16.07
N PRO A 276 -14.83 13.56 -16.25
CA PRO A 276 -15.12 12.16 -16.45
C PRO A 276 -15.64 11.53 -15.15
N LYS A 277 -16.71 10.74 -15.27
CA LYS A 277 -17.37 10.03 -14.19
C LYS A 277 -17.62 8.59 -14.60
N ALA A 278 -17.44 7.67 -13.67
CA ALA A 278 -17.75 6.26 -13.86
C ALA A 278 -18.63 5.75 -12.71
N GLU A 279 -19.68 5.01 -13.04
CA GLU A 279 -20.43 4.21 -12.08
C GLU A 279 -20.10 2.74 -12.32
N LEU A 280 -19.59 2.08 -11.29
CA LEU A 280 -19.30 0.65 -11.37
C LEU A 280 -20.59 -0.17 -11.26
N MET A 281 -20.55 -1.41 -11.73
CA MET A 281 -21.62 -2.36 -11.45
C MET A 281 -21.78 -2.54 -9.94
N SER A 282 -23.03 -2.66 -9.47
CA SER A 282 -23.29 -2.84 -8.04
C SER A 282 -22.79 -4.20 -7.56
N ASP A 283 -21.89 -4.16 -6.58
CA ASP A 283 -21.37 -5.32 -5.91
C ASP A 283 -22.39 -5.90 -4.92
N ARG A 284 -22.17 -7.16 -4.54
CA ARG A 284 -22.91 -7.91 -3.53
C ARG A 284 -21.93 -8.83 -2.80
N VAL A 285 -22.37 -9.37 -1.66
CA VAL A 285 -21.64 -10.41 -0.93
C VAL A 285 -21.25 -11.54 -1.90
N ARG A 286 -20.01 -12.01 -1.80
CA ARG A 286 -19.50 -13.10 -2.66
C ARG A 286 -20.27 -14.40 -2.40
N ASP A 287 -20.36 -15.20 -3.45
CA ASP A 287 -20.93 -16.54 -3.35
C ASP A 287 -20.10 -17.39 -2.37
N PRO A 288 -20.74 -18.19 -1.49
CA PRO A 288 -20.02 -19.13 -0.63
C PRO A 288 -19.32 -20.26 -1.41
N ALA A 289 -19.63 -20.46 -2.69
CA ALA A 289 -18.86 -21.32 -3.58
C ALA A 289 -17.68 -20.58 -4.21
N TYR A 290 -16.51 -21.21 -4.18
CA TYR A 290 -15.30 -20.64 -4.77
C TYR A 290 -15.29 -20.74 -6.30
N PHE A 291 -14.98 -19.62 -6.96
CA PHE A 291 -14.73 -19.56 -8.40
C PHE A 291 -13.43 -18.80 -8.65
N GLN A 292 -12.45 -19.50 -9.24
CA GLN A 292 -11.19 -18.87 -9.58
C GLN A 292 -11.36 -17.92 -10.77
N THR A 293 -10.87 -16.69 -10.61
CA THR A 293 -10.87 -15.63 -11.61
C THR A 293 -9.51 -14.96 -11.65
N LEU A 294 -9.03 -14.59 -12.84
CA LEU A 294 -7.76 -13.88 -12.95
C LEU A 294 -7.86 -12.46 -12.39
N ASP A 295 -6.98 -12.15 -11.46
CA ASP A 295 -6.79 -10.83 -10.87
C ASP A 295 -5.29 -10.47 -10.83
N VAL A 296 -4.94 -9.27 -10.36
CA VAL A 296 -3.55 -8.84 -10.12
C VAL A 296 -3.25 -8.69 -8.63
N ASN A 297 -3.80 -9.56 -7.78
CA ASN A 297 -3.53 -9.63 -6.34
C ASN A 297 -3.67 -8.27 -5.62
N GLY A 298 -4.73 -7.52 -5.93
CA GLY A 298 -5.02 -6.24 -5.26
C GLY A 298 -4.27 -5.02 -5.81
N GLN A 299 -3.38 -5.23 -6.79
CA GLN A 299 -2.62 -4.18 -7.43
C GLN A 299 -3.46 -3.39 -8.45
N PHE A 300 -2.91 -2.30 -8.96
CA PHE A 300 -3.47 -1.54 -10.08
C PHE A 300 -2.34 -1.11 -11.01
N TYR A 301 -2.69 -0.80 -12.26
CA TYR A 301 -1.75 -0.20 -13.20
C TYR A 301 -2.46 0.84 -14.06
N ILE A 302 -1.74 1.92 -14.34
CA ILE A 302 -2.24 3.03 -15.15
C ILE A 302 -2.17 2.66 -16.62
N ARG A 303 -3.28 2.86 -17.32
CA ARG A 303 -3.39 2.58 -18.74
C ARG A 303 -4.45 3.48 -19.36
N ASP A 304 -4.07 4.08 -20.47
CA ASP A 304 -4.94 4.86 -21.34
C ASP A 304 -4.93 4.18 -22.71
N LEU A 305 -6.10 3.65 -23.11
CA LEU A 305 -6.26 2.94 -24.38
C LEU A 305 -6.68 3.87 -25.54
N GLU A 306 -6.91 5.15 -25.28
CA GLU A 306 -7.49 6.09 -26.25
C GLU A 306 -6.44 7.04 -26.84
N SER A 307 -5.45 7.49 -26.05
CA SER A 307 -4.46 8.48 -26.53
C SER A 307 -3.33 7.91 -27.38
N GLY A 308 -3.08 6.58 -27.30
CA GLY A 308 -1.92 5.94 -27.92
C GLY A 308 -0.55 6.41 -27.37
N ARG A 309 -0.54 7.10 -26.22
CA ARG A 309 0.65 7.62 -25.53
C ARG A 309 0.81 6.98 -24.15
N ALA A 310 1.87 7.37 -23.43
CA ALA A 310 2.10 6.91 -22.08
C ALA A 310 0.97 7.40 -21.15
N GLY A 311 0.15 6.48 -20.64
CA GLY A 311 -1.00 6.79 -19.77
C GLY A 311 -0.64 7.57 -18.50
N ARG A 312 0.65 7.60 -18.11
CA ARG A 312 1.15 8.45 -17.02
C ARG A 312 0.98 9.96 -17.28
N LEU A 313 0.92 10.41 -18.53
CA LEU A 313 0.76 11.84 -18.88
C LEU A 313 -0.60 12.18 -19.49
N THR A 314 -1.29 11.21 -20.07
CA THR A 314 -2.55 11.41 -20.80
C THR A 314 -3.76 10.88 -20.07
N GLY A 315 -3.58 10.00 -19.08
CA GLY A 315 -4.68 9.39 -18.36
C GLY A 315 -5.50 10.42 -17.59
N GLU A 316 -6.81 10.35 -17.76
CA GLU A 316 -7.79 11.16 -17.05
C GLU A 316 -7.97 10.73 -15.59
N TYR A 317 -8.25 11.69 -14.71
CA TYR A 317 -8.75 11.39 -13.36
C TYR A 317 -10.28 11.34 -13.37
N VAL A 318 -10.84 10.17 -13.10
CA VAL A 318 -12.26 9.84 -13.16
C VAL A 318 -12.86 9.79 -11.76
N ASP A 319 -14.02 10.43 -11.56
CA ASP A 319 -14.84 10.30 -10.36
C ASP A 319 -15.58 8.95 -10.41
N VAL A 320 -15.06 7.95 -9.70
CA VAL A 320 -15.54 6.56 -9.73
C VAL A 320 -16.44 6.29 -8.53
N LYS A 321 -17.70 5.94 -8.81
CA LYS A 321 -18.67 5.53 -7.80
C LYS A 321 -18.69 4.01 -7.65
N PHE A 322 -18.27 3.55 -6.48
CA PHE A 322 -18.41 2.18 -6.01
C PHE A 322 -19.77 2.02 -5.34
N THR A 323 -20.44 0.89 -5.54
CA THR A 323 -21.72 0.58 -4.91
C THR A 323 -21.71 -0.86 -4.41
N LEU A 324 -22.04 -1.08 -3.14
CA LEU A 324 -22.15 -2.38 -2.50
C LEU A 324 -23.58 -2.57 -1.95
N ASN A 325 -24.30 -3.54 -2.50
CA ASN A 325 -25.60 -3.96 -1.98
C ASN A 325 -25.39 -4.85 -0.75
N TYR A 326 -25.40 -4.22 0.43
CA TYR A 326 -25.23 -4.87 1.73
C TYR A 326 -26.21 -4.25 2.75
N PRO A 327 -26.79 -5.04 3.67
CA PRO A 327 -27.68 -4.52 4.71
C PRO A 327 -27.01 -3.45 5.58
N GLU A 328 -27.80 -2.49 6.06
CA GLU A 328 -27.33 -1.51 7.04
C GLU A 328 -26.75 -2.21 8.27
N THR A 329 -25.59 -1.75 8.74
CA THR A 329 -24.88 -2.30 9.89
C THR A 329 -24.22 -1.15 10.65
N ASN A 330 -23.92 -1.39 11.93
CA ASN A 330 -23.18 -0.44 12.76
C ASN A 330 -21.66 -0.53 12.52
N ASP A 331 -21.18 -1.64 11.97
CA ASP A 331 -19.75 -1.87 11.74
C ASP A 331 -19.30 -1.15 10.45
N PRO A 332 -18.24 -0.33 10.50
CA PRO A 332 -17.71 0.35 9.32
C PRO A 332 -17.26 -0.63 8.22
N ILE A 333 -17.62 -0.30 6.97
CA ILE A 333 -17.19 -1.02 5.77
C ILE A 333 -16.21 -0.14 5.00
N TYR A 334 -15.09 -0.70 4.56
CA TYR A 334 -14.04 0.00 3.82
C TYR A 334 -13.80 -0.63 2.46
N LEU A 335 -13.56 0.22 1.46
CA LEU A 335 -13.07 -0.12 0.14
C LEU A 335 -11.54 -0.07 0.18
N LEU A 336 -10.87 -1.19 -0.09
CA LEU A 336 -9.41 -1.26 -0.05
C LEU A 336 -8.81 -1.79 -1.35
N GLY A 337 -7.65 -1.26 -1.70
CA GLY A 337 -6.81 -1.71 -2.81
C GLY A 337 -5.43 -1.05 -2.73
N GLN A 338 -4.51 -1.42 -3.61
CA GLN A 338 -3.20 -0.75 -3.65
C GLN A 338 -3.34 0.76 -3.99
N PHE A 339 -4.38 1.15 -4.74
CA PHE A 339 -4.62 2.54 -5.14
C PHE A 339 -4.91 3.50 -3.96
N ASN A 340 -5.35 2.97 -2.82
CA ASN A 340 -5.47 3.73 -1.56
C ASN A 340 -4.55 3.20 -0.45
N GLN A 341 -3.49 2.47 -0.85
CA GLN A 341 -2.43 1.98 0.05
C GLN A 341 -2.94 1.07 1.18
N TRP A 342 -4.09 0.41 0.98
CA TRP A 342 -4.74 -0.45 1.99
C TRP A 342 -5.10 0.25 3.31
N ILE A 343 -5.22 1.59 3.29
CA ILE A 343 -5.48 2.39 4.49
C ILE A 343 -6.98 2.38 4.81
N LYS A 344 -7.34 1.97 6.03
CA LYS A 344 -8.67 2.18 6.60
C LYS A 344 -8.76 3.57 7.24
N ASP A 345 -9.36 4.51 6.51
CA ASP A 345 -9.66 5.87 6.95
C ASP A 345 -11.03 6.35 6.42
N GLU A 346 -11.39 7.60 6.72
CA GLU A 346 -12.63 8.24 6.25
C GLU A 346 -12.77 8.28 4.72
N ASN A 347 -11.67 8.26 3.96
CA ASN A 347 -11.71 8.28 2.49
C ASN A 347 -12.02 6.88 1.93
N SER A 348 -11.57 5.83 2.60
CA SER A 348 -11.86 4.44 2.23
C SER A 348 -13.21 3.93 2.75
N GLN A 349 -13.80 4.56 3.77
CA GLN A 349 -15.06 4.14 4.38
C GLN A 349 -16.25 4.36 3.43
N LEU A 350 -17.11 3.36 3.29
CA LEU A 350 -18.35 3.46 2.53
C LEU A 350 -19.44 4.16 3.35
N ARG A 351 -20.33 4.86 2.65
CA ARG A 351 -21.49 5.54 3.22
C ARG A 351 -22.77 4.79 2.86
N TYR A 352 -23.66 4.60 3.83
CA TYR A 352 -24.95 3.99 3.57
C TYR A 352 -25.94 5.01 2.99
N ASP A 353 -26.65 4.61 1.93
CA ASP A 353 -27.78 5.33 1.35
C ASP A 353 -29.09 4.65 1.80
N PRO A 354 -29.87 5.25 2.71
CA PRO A 354 -31.11 4.64 3.21
C PRO A 354 -32.24 4.63 2.18
N ILE A 355 -32.15 5.45 1.13
CA ILE A 355 -33.15 5.49 0.05
C ILE A 355 -32.94 4.31 -0.89
N ASN A 356 -31.70 4.12 -1.34
CA ASN A 356 -31.34 3.04 -2.28
C ASN A 356 -30.99 1.72 -1.58
N LYS A 357 -30.87 1.73 -0.24
CA LYS A 357 -30.53 0.57 0.61
C LYS A 357 -29.23 -0.11 0.19
N ASN A 358 -28.21 0.69 -0.08
CA ASN A 358 -26.88 0.23 -0.45
C ASN A 358 -25.80 1.12 0.16
N TYR A 359 -24.57 0.64 0.13
CA TYR A 359 -23.40 1.42 0.47
C TYR A 359 -22.74 1.97 -0.79
N TYR A 360 -22.14 3.15 -0.70
CA TYR A 360 -21.39 3.74 -1.80
C TYR A 360 -20.12 4.45 -1.33
N SER A 361 -19.17 4.61 -2.24
CA SER A 361 -17.98 5.44 -2.07
C SER A 361 -17.60 6.07 -3.41
N ASN A 362 -17.15 7.32 -3.38
CA ASN A 362 -16.65 8.01 -4.58
C ASN A 362 -15.13 8.16 -4.46
N GLN A 363 -14.40 7.68 -5.44
CA GLN A 363 -12.94 7.74 -5.49
C GLN A 363 -12.49 8.43 -6.77
N LEU A 364 -11.61 9.42 -6.64
CA LEU A 364 -10.96 10.04 -7.80
C LEU A 364 -9.74 9.21 -8.20
N LEU A 365 -9.86 8.46 -9.28
CA LEU A 365 -8.85 7.50 -9.76
C LEU A 365 -8.41 7.82 -11.18
N LYS A 366 -7.13 7.62 -11.48
CA LYS A 366 -6.61 7.78 -12.84
C LYS A 366 -7.08 6.63 -13.73
N GLN A 367 -7.14 6.81 -15.05
CA GLN A 367 -7.49 5.71 -15.97
C GLN A 367 -6.55 4.51 -15.80
N GLY A 368 -7.12 3.32 -15.80
CA GLY A 368 -6.37 2.08 -15.67
C GLY A 368 -7.20 0.89 -15.24
N TRP A 369 -6.48 -0.15 -14.83
CA TRP A 369 -7.04 -1.40 -14.33
C TRP A 369 -6.81 -1.50 -12.82
N TYR A 370 -7.87 -1.77 -12.08
CA TYR A 370 -7.85 -1.74 -10.63
C TYR A 370 -8.33 -3.04 -10.03
N ASN A 371 -7.69 -3.46 -8.94
CA ASN A 371 -8.23 -4.47 -8.04
C ASN A 371 -8.59 -3.86 -6.70
N TYR A 372 -9.64 -4.41 -6.10
CA TYR A 372 -10.16 -3.94 -4.84
C TYR A 372 -10.90 -5.05 -4.09
N LEU A 373 -11.16 -4.80 -2.82
CA LEU A 373 -12.05 -5.60 -1.99
C LEU A 373 -12.81 -4.70 -1.02
N TYR A 374 -13.85 -5.26 -0.40
CA TYR A 374 -14.49 -4.69 0.77
C TYR A 374 -14.06 -5.44 2.03
N THR A 375 -13.81 -4.71 3.10
CA THR A 375 -13.62 -5.28 4.44
C THR A 375 -14.54 -4.59 5.41
N ILE A 376 -14.97 -5.31 6.44
CA ILE A 376 -15.82 -4.79 7.50
C ILE A 376 -15.10 -4.97 8.84
N ASP A 377 -15.16 -3.95 9.70
CA ASP A 377 -14.59 -4.01 11.05
C ASP A 377 -15.54 -4.72 12.02
N SER A 378 -15.87 -5.99 11.70
CA SER A 378 -16.68 -6.89 12.52
C SER A 378 -15.86 -8.07 13.03
N ASN A 379 -16.47 -8.95 13.84
CA ASN A 379 -15.86 -10.23 14.23
C ASN A 379 -15.69 -11.20 13.04
N SER A 380 -16.26 -10.89 11.88
CA SER A 380 -16.24 -11.71 10.65
C SER A 380 -15.77 -10.86 9.47
N PRO A 381 -14.50 -10.39 9.45
CA PRO A 381 -14.01 -9.42 8.46
C PRO A 381 -14.04 -9.95 7.01
N SER A 382 -14.16 -11.27 6.84
CA SER A 382 -14.26 -11.94 5.55
C SER A 382 -15.71 -12.17 5.09
N GLU A 383 -16.73 -11.70 5.80
CA GLU A 383 -18.14 -12.03 5.47
C GLU A 383 -18.58 -11.51 4.10
N ILE A 384 -18.05 -10.36 3.66
CA ILE A 384 -18.40 -9.75 2.36
C ILE A 384 -17.69 -10.46 1.20
N GLU A 385 -16.40 -10.76 1.36
CA GLU A 385 -15.57 -11.31 0.28
C GLU A 385 -15.41 -12.83 0.30
N GLN A 386 -15.78 -13.46 1.41
CA GLN A 386 -15.47 -14.85 1.73
C GLN A 386 -13.97 -15.12 1.79
N SER A 387 -13.60 -16.32 2.23
CA SER A 387 -12.21 -16.75 2.33
C SER A 387 -12.12 -18.21 1.94
N PHE A 388 -11.19 -18.54 1.05
CA PHE A 388 -11.02 -19.89 0.52
C PHE A 388 -9.54 -20.28 0.52
N PHE A 389 -9.27 -21.51 0.92
CA PHE A 389 -7.94 -22.09 0.81
C PHE A 389 -7.46 -22.16 -0.64
N GLU A 390 -8.36 -22.30 -1.60
CA GLU A 390 -8.06 -22.46 -3.02
C GLU A 390 -7.65 -21.17 -3.74
N THR A 391 -7.87 -20.00 -3.12
CA THR A 391 -7.57 -18.67 -3.69
C THR A 391 -6.12 -18.52 -4.11
N GLU A 392 -5.88 -17.95 -5.30
CA GLU A 392 -4.55 -17.57 -5.74
C GLU A 392 -4.01 -16.45 -4.85
N ASN A 393 -2.83 -16.65 -4.27
CA ASN A 393 -2.16 -15.62 -3.47
C ASN A 393 -0.65 -15.66 -3.72
N THR A 394 -0.02 -14.51 -3.60
CA THR A 394 1.43 -14.37 -3.49
C THR A 394 1.82 -14.20 -2.03
N TYR A 395 2.77 -14.98 -1.55
CA TYR A 395 3.41 -14.77 -0.25
C TYR A 395 4.87 -14.36 -0.42
N GLU A 396 5.26 -13.29 0.24
CA GLU A 396 6.65 -12.84 0.34
C GLU A 396 7.20 -13.21 1.72
N ILE A 397 8.38 -13.81 1.75
CA ILE A 397 9.12 -14.12 2.98
C ILE A 397 10.36 -13.22 3.01
N LEU A 398 10.42 -12.35 4.01
CA LEU A 398 11.53 -11.45 4.26
C LEU A 398 12.26 -11.90 5.52
N VAL A 399 13.56 -12.17 5.42
CA VAL A 399 14.39 -12.65 6.53
C VAL A 399 15.37 -11.57 6.93
N TYR A 400 15.16 -11.03 8.12
CA TYR A 400 16.03 -10.04 8.71
C TYR A 400 17.02 -10.69 9.66
N PHE A 401 18.25 -10.19 9.69
CA PHE A 401 19.29 -10.58 10.61
C PHE A 401 19.78 -9.35 11.37
N LYS A 402 19.88 -9.47 12.69
CA LYS A 402 20.44 -8.44 13.56
C LYS A 402 21.73 -8.95 14.18
N PRO A 403 22.91 -8.51 13.69
CA PRO A 403 24.17 -8.93 14.29
C PRO A 403 24.29 -8.39 15.71
N MET A 404 25.07 -9.07 16.56
CA MET A 404 25.37 -8.60 17.91
C MET A 404 26.00 -7.19 17.87
N GLY A 405 25.37 -6.22 18.54
CA GLY A 405 25.79 -4.81 18.50
C GLY A 405 25.40 -4.06 17.21
N GLY A 406 24.61 -4.67 16.33
CA GLY A 406 24.05 -4.06 15.13
C GLY A 406 23.12 -2.89 15.45
N ARG A 407 23.14 -1.87 14.59
CA ARG A 407 22.35 -0.63 14.73
C ARG A 407 21.00 -0.66 14.01
N GLY A 408 20.72 -1.72 13.28
CA GLY A 408 19.50 -1.91 12.52
C GLY A 408 19.46 -3.33 11.98
N ASP A 409 18.26 -3.74 11.57
CA ASP A 409 18.03 -5.06 11.01
C ASP A 409 18.43 -5.10 9.53
N GLN A 410 19.23 -6.08 9.15
CA GLN A 410 19.67 -6.28 7.76
C GLN A 410 18.74 -7.27 7.06
N LEU A 411 18.23 -6.95 5.87
CA LEU A 411 17.41 -7.87 5.09
C LEU A 411 18.31 -8.84 4.29
N VAL A 412 18.52 -10.03 4.84
CA VAL A 412 19.53 -11.00 4.39
C VAL A 412 18.96 -12.16 3.57
N GLY A 413 17.65 -12.19 3.37
CA GLY A 413 16.99 -13.17 2.53
C GLY A 413 15.62 -12.67 2.08
N TYR A 414 15.29 -12.93 0.83
CA TYR A 414 13.98 -12.65 0.26
C TYR A 414 13.54 -13.82 -0.62
N SER A 415 12.31 -14.27 -0.45
CA SER A 415 11.70 -15.30 -1.29
C SER A 415 10.23 -14.98 -1.55
N ARG A 416 9.75 -15.38 -2.71
CA ARG A 416 8.36 -15.20 -3.15
C ARG A 416 7.79 -16.55 -3.53
N ILE A 417 6.60 -16.83 -3.01
CA ILE A 417 5.86 -18.07 -3.25
C ILE A 417 4.54 -17.68 -3.89
N GLU A 418 4.26 -18.26 -5.05
CA GLU A 418 2.97 -18.14 -5.70
C GLU A 418 2.19 -19.42 -5.43
N TYR A 419 1.01 -19.28 -4.83
CA TYR A 419 0.16 -20.39 -4.47
C TYR A 419 -1.07 -20.41 -5.35
N ASN A 420 -1.38 -21.58 -5.92
CA ASN A 420 -2.47 -21.81 -6.87
C ASN A 420 -2.49 -20.86 -8.08
N SER A 421 -1.33 -20.31 -8.46
CA SER A 421 -1.23 -19.45 -9.64
C SER A 421 -1.49 -20.25 -10.91
N ARG A 422 -2.30 -19.66 -11.80
CA ARG A 422 -2.63 -20.21 -13.12
C ARG A 422 -2.05 -19.39 -14.27
N ARG A 423 -1.05 -18.57 -13.99
CA ARG A 423 -0.42 -17.65 -14.95
C ARG A 423 0.80 -18.25 -15.62
#